data_AF-A0AAX3KQR5-F1
#
_entry.id   AF-A0AAX3KQR5-F1
#
_cell.length_a   1.000
_cell.length_b   1.000
_cell.length_c   1.000
_cell.angle_alpha   90.00
_cell.angle_beta   90.00
_cell.angle_gamma   90.00
#
_symmetry.space_group_name_H-M   'P 1'
#
loop_
_entity.id
_entity.type
_entity.pdbx_description
1 polymer ?
#
loop_
_entity_poly.entity_id
_entity_poly.type
_entity_poly.pdbx_seq_one_letter_code
_entity_poly.pdbx_strand_id
1 'polypeptide(L)'
;MQTTSVTAVQIADPEAFQALNDVQVAAVRKELSYEAICAEREAITQASKARYEAGDRTGLPSPSGHYMAGDAAGMIVIDWMTEAERARFHVLGLALPTAGEEREAARLRIQNRITARRAKRVACV
;
A
#
# COMPACT_ATOMS: atom_id res chain seq x y z
N MET A 1 36.26 -15.16 5.49
CA MET A 1 35.07 -14.34 5.76
C MET A 1 34.43 -14.04 4.41
N GLN A 2 33.31 -14.71 4.10
CA GLN A 2 32.65 -14.57 2.80
C GLN A 2 31.76 -13.32 2.83
N THR A 3 32.09 -12.36 1.98
CA THR A 3 31.25 -11.21 1.66
C THR A 3 30.13 -11.67 0.74
N THR A 4 28.93 -11.86 1.28
CA THR A 4 27.71 -11.96 0.47
C THR A 4 27.38 -10.57 -0.07
N SER A 5 27.83 -10.29 -1.29
CA SER A 5 27.34 -9.15 -2.06
C SER A 5 25.87 -9.37 -2.36
N VAL A 6 25.01 -8.48 -1.90
CA VAL A 6 23.61 -8.44 -2.32
C VAL A 6 23.61 -7.99 -3.77
N THR A 7 23.39 -8.93 -4.68
CA THR A 7 23.27 -8.69 -6.12
C THR A 7 22.15 -7.68 -6.34
N ALA A 8 22.48 -6.54 -6.94
CA ALA A 8 21.48 -5.65 -7.51
C ALA A 8 20.65 -6.47 -8.51
N VAL A 9 19.40 -6.75 -8.16
CA VAL A 9 18.45 -7.39 -9.07
C VAL A 9 18.19 -6.39 -10.19
N GLN A 10 18.91 -6.53 -11.29
CA GLN A 10 18.52 -5.91 -12.55
C GLN A 10 17.12 -6.48 -12.88
N ILE A 11 16.10 -5.64 -12.80
CA ILE A 11 14.74 -5.99 -13.24
C ILE A 11 14.81 -6.12 -14.76
N ALA A 12 15.13 -7.32 -15.24
CA ALA A 12 15.34 -7.62 -16.65
C ALA A 12 14.02 -7.80 -17.42
N ASP A 13 12.89 -7.90 -16.71
CA ASP A 13 11.56 -8.11 -17.29
C ASP A 13 10.47 -7.41 -16.46
N PRO A 14 9.86 -6.33 -16.98
CA PRO A 14 8.76 -5.62 -16.33
C PRO A 14 7.53 -6.50 -16.08
N GLU A 15 7.26 -7.50 -16.94
CA GLU A 15 6.11 -8.39 -16.79
C GLU A 15 6.30 -9.34 -15.61
N ALA A 16 7.52 -9.87 -15.43
CA ALA A 16 7.86 -10.70 -14.28
C ALA A 16 7.75 -9.93 -12.95
N PHE A 17 8.14 -8.64 -12.94
CA PHE A 17 7.99 -7.78 -11.77
C PHE A 17 6.52 -7.53 -11.43
N GLN A 18 5.70 -7.23 -12.43
CA GLN A 18 4.26 -7.02 -12.24
C GLN A 18 3.57 -8.29 -11.74
N ALA A 19 3.90 -9.46 -12.31
CA ALA A 19 3.33 -10.74 -11.89
C ALA A 19 3.65 -11.07 -10.42
N LEU A 20 4.86 -10.75 -9.95
CA LEU A 20 5.24 -10.92 -8.55
C LEU A 20 4.40 -10.02 -7.62
N ASN A 21 4.23 -8.75 -8.01
CA ASN A 21 3.39 -7.81 -7.26
C ASN A 21 1.94 -8.29 -7.20
N ASP A 22 1.39 -8.81 -8.31
CA ASP A 22 0.02 -9.31 -8.36
C ASP A 22 -0.20 -10.50 -7.42
N VAL A 23 0.76 -11.43 -7.34
CA VAL A 23 0.70 -12.56 -6.39
C VAL A 23 0.71 -12.06 -4.94
N GLN A 24 1.58 -11.11 -4.63
CA GLN A 24 1.70 -10.56 -3.28
C GLN A 24 0.46 -9.74 -2.88
N VAL A 25 -0.08 -8.95 -3.81
CA VAL A 25 -1.31 -8.17 -3.61
C VAL A 25 -2.51 -9.10 -3.40
N ALA A 26 -2.63 -10.17 -4.19
CA ALA A 26 -3.68 -11.15 -4.02
C ALA A 26 -3.61 -11.85 -2.65
N ALA A 27 -2.40 -12.20 -2.19
CA ALA A 27 -2.19 -12.75 -0.85
C ALA A 27 -2.61 -11.77 0.25
N VAL A 28 -2.19 -10.50 0.15
CA VAL A 28 -2.58 -9.45 1.11
C VAL A 28 -4.09 -9.24 1.14
N ARG A 29 -4.76 -9.14 -0.01
CA ARG A 29 -6.23 -8.98 -0.09
C ARG A 29 -6.99 -10.20 0.46
N LYS A 30 -6.38 -11.39 0.45
CA LYS A 30 -6.95 -12.62 1.02
C LYS A 30 -6.80 -12.70 2.54
N GLU A 31 -5.66 -12.24 3.06
CA GLU A 31 -5.28 -12.42 4.46
C GLU A 31 -5.64 -11.23 5.35
N LEU A 32 -5.65 -10.02 4.80
CA LEU A 32 -5.84 -8.78 5.56
C LEU A 32 -7.13 -8.07 5.16
N SER A 33 -7.83 -7.55 6.17
CA SER A 33 -8.95 -6.64 5.96
C SER A 33 -8.44 -5.25 5.51
N TYR A 34 -9.33 -4.44 4.93
CA TYR A 34 -9.03 -3.05 4.60
C TYR A 34 -8.46 -2.28 5.79
N GLU A 35 -9.08 -2.42 6.97
CA GLU A 35 -8.65 -1.75 8.19
C GLU A 35 -7.25 -2.22 8.63
N ALA A 36 -6.96 -3.53 8.50
CA ALA A 36 -5.66 -4.08 8.83
C ALA A 36 -4.56 -3.56 7.88
N ILE A 37 -4.85 -3.48 6.57
CA ILE A 37 -3.92 -2.90 5.58
C ILE A 37 -3.62 -1.44 5.92
N CYS A 38 -4.64 -0.64 6.26
CA CYS A 38 -4.46 0.75 6.67
C CYS A 38 -3.65 0.87 7.97
N ALA A 39 -3.96 0.06 8.98
CA ALA A 39 -3.23 0.05 10.24
C ALA A 39 -1.76 -0.31 10.07
N GLU A 40 -1.46 -1.29 9.20
CA GLU A 40 -0.07 -1.68 8.91
C GLU A 40 0.70 -0.57 8.19
N ARG A 41 0.08 0.10 7.20
CA ARG A 41 0.70 1.26 6.53
C ARG A 41 0.96 2.41 7.48
N GLU A 42 0.04 2.66 8.42
CA GLU A 42 0.22 3.68 9.46
C GLU A 42 1.35 3.29 10.41
N ALA A 43 1.44 2.02 10.83
CA ALA A 43 2.53 1.55 11.70
C ALA A 43 3.91 1.76 11.07
N ILE A 44 4.08 1.45 9.78
CA ILE A 44 5.32 1.69 9.04
C ILE A 44 5.63 3.20 8.97
N THR A 45 4.60 4.01 8.74
CA THR A 45 4.71 5.48 8.70
C THR A 45 5.17 6.04 10.04
N GLN A 46 4.60 5.55 11.15
CA GLN A 46 4.98 5.97 12.50
C GLN A 46 6.40 5.53 12.88
N ALA A 47 6.80 4.31 12.53
CA ALA A 47 8.18 3.85 12.74
C ALA A 47 9.19 4.75 12.01
N SER A 48 8.87 5.14 10.77
CA SER A 48 9.72 6.00 9.96
C SER A 48 9.79 7.44 10.51
N LYS A 49 8.68 7.97 11.00
CA LYS A 49 8.64 9.27 11.71
C LYS A 49 9.49 9.24 12.97
N ALA A 50 9.39 8.19 13.77
CA ALA A 50 10.19 8.04 14.99
C ALA A 50 11.70 8.03 14.68
N ARG A 51 12.12 7.35 13.60
CA ARG A 51 13.52 7.38 13.14
C ARG A 51 13.95 8.78 12.70
N TYR A 52 13.10 9.47 11.93
CA TYR A 52 13.36 10.85 11.50
C TYR A 52 13.57 11.79 12.70
N GLU A 53 12.67 11.74 13.67
CA GLU A 53 12.74 12.57 14.88
C GLU A 53 13.97 12.23 15.75
N ALA A 54 14.34 10.95 15.84
CA ALA A 54 15.54 10.51 16.54
C ALA A 54 16.85 10.80 15.77
N GLY A 55 16.77 11.12 14.48
CA GLY A 55 17.93 11.25 13.61
C GLY A 55 18.66 9.92 13.34
N ASP A 56 18.06 8.77 13.66
CA ASP A 56 18.68 7.46 13.51
C ASP A 56 18.54 6.94 12.07
N ARG A 57 19.68 6.88 11.36
CA ARG A 57 19.76 6.37 9.99
C ARG A 57 20.28 4.94 9.87
N THR A 58 20.41 4.23 10.98
CA THR A 58 20.95 2.87 10.98
C THR A 58 20.10 1.94 10.12
N GLY A 59 20.72 1.28 9.14
CA GLY A 59 20.02 0.34 8.24
C GLY A 59 19.13 0.99 7.17
N LEU A 60 19.16 2.32 7.04
CA LEU A 60 18.44 3.02 5.97
C LEU A 60 19.27 3.10 4.68
N PRO A 61 18.61 3.07 3.51
CA PRO A 61 19.30 3.32 2.24
C PRO A 61 19.81 4.77 2.17
N SER A 62 20.71 5.03 1.21
CA SER A 62 21.14 6.40 0.91
C SER A 62 19.92 7.28 0.60
N PRO A 63 19.88 8.54 1.11
CA PRO A 63 18.79 9.45 0.81
C PRO A 63 18.60 9.56 -0.70
N SER A 64 17.35 9.44 -1.16
CA SER A 64 17.06 9.63 -2.56
C SER A 64 17.10 11.14 -2.84
N GLY A 65 18.21 11.62 -3.40
CA GLY A 65 18.52 13.06 -3.55
C GLY A 65 17.58 13.87 -4.45
N HIS A 66 16.39 13.36 -4.79
CA HIS A 66 15.50 13.90 -5.83
C HIS A 66 14.19 14.51 -5.27
N TYR A 67 13.93 14.49 -3.96
CA TYR A 67 12.62 14.90 -3.40
C TYR A 67 12.58 16.25 -2.68
N MET A 68 13.43 17.20 -3.05
CA MET A 68 13.49 18.53 -2.41
C MET A 68 12.40 19.54 -2.86
N ALA A 69 11.34 19.11 -3.55
CA ALA A 69 10.37 20.03 -4.18
C ALA A 69 8.89 19.80 -3.79
N GLY A 70 8.62 19.29 -2.59
CA GLY A 70 7.25 19.13 -2.07
C GLY A 70 7.21 19.29 -0.56
N ASP A 71 6.01 19.52 -0.02
CA ASP A 71 5.75 19.76 1.41
C ASP A 71 6.56 18.78 2.28
N ALA A 72 7.56 19.33 2.98
CA ALA A 72 8.68 18.57 3.52
C ALA A 72 8.19 17.45 4.46
N ALA A 73 7.09 17.65 5.18
CA ALA A 73 6.59 16.71 6.16
C ALA A 73 6.11 15.35 5.58
N GLY A 74 5.60 15.31 4.34
CA GLY A 74 4.99 14.09 3.78
C GLY A 74 5.98 13.16 3.07
N MET A 75 6.98 13.75 2.40
CA MET A 75 7.96 13.00 1.59
C MET A 75 9.19 12.56 2.39
N ILE A 76 9.46 13.19 3.55
CA ILE A 76 10.51 12.75 4.46
C ILE A 76 10.29 11.30 4.92
N VAL A 77 9.05 10.88 5.20
CA VAL A 77 8.79 9.56 5.81
C VAL A 77 9.34 8.39 4.96
N ILE A 78 9.29 8.47 3.63
CA ILE A 78 9.72 7.38 2.73
C ILE A 78 11.26 7.21 2.72
N ASP A 79 12.00 8.31 2.86
CA ASP A 79 13.47 8.28 2.98
C ASP A 79 13.95 7.74 4.33
N TRP A 80 13.03 7.58 5.29
CA TRP A 80 13.26 7.04 6.62
C TRP A 80 12.67 5.63 6.82
N MET A 81 12.22 5.01 5.72
CA MET A 81 11.89 3.59 5.64
C MET A 81 13.12 2.77 5.21
N THR A 82 13.28 1.59 5.79
CA THR A 82 14.17 0.54 5.27
C THR A 82 13.67 0.04 3.91
N GLU A 83 14.51 -0.68 3.16
CA GLU A 83 14.10 -1.27 1.88
C GLU A 83 12.94 -2.25 2.03
N ALA A 84 12.96 -3.08 3.09
CA ALA A 84 11.90 -4.03 3.38
C ALA A 84 10.57 -3.34 3.70
N GLU A 85 10.61 -2.28 4.52
CA GLU A 85 9.43 -1.47 4.84
C GLU A 85 8.88 -0.78 3.60
N ARG A 86 9.73 -0.25 2.73
CA ARG A 86 9.31 0.39 1.48
C ARG A 86 8.64 -0.61 0.54
N ALA A 87 9.22 -1.80 0.38
CA ALA A 87 8.62 -2.88 -0.42
C ALA A 87 7.26 -3.30 0.15
N ARG A 88 7.16 -3.49 1.47
CA ARG A 88 5.90 -3.85 2.13
C ARG A 88 4.86 -2.74 1.98
N PHE A 89 5.24 -1.49 2.21
CA PHE A 89 4.37 -0.33 2.07
C PHE A 89 3.81 -0.17 0.64
N HIS A 90 4.63 -0.47 -0.37
CA HIS A 90 4.21 -0.50 -1.77
C HIS A 90 3.13 -1.56 -2.03
N VAL A 91 3.38 -2.81 -1.63
CA VAL A 91 2.41 -3.92 -1.81
C VAL A 91 1.10 -3.64 -1.07
N LEU A 92 1.18 -3.15 0.17
CA LEU A 92 -0.03 -2.75 0.93
C LEU A 92 -0.81 -1.63 0.23
N GLY A 93 -0.11 -0.66 -0.39
CA GLY A 93 -0.72 0.41 -1.17
C GLY A 93 -1.45 -0.12 -2.41
N LEU A 94 -0.84 -1.06 -3.14
CA LEU A 94 -1.48 -1.72 -4.29
C LEU A 94 -2.66 -2.60 -3.90
N ALA A 95 -2.64 -3.16 -2.68
CA ALA A 95 -3.72 -4.01 -2.19
C ALA A 95 -4.99 -3.24 -1.82
N LEU A 96 -4.91 -1.93 -1.57
CA LEU A 96 -6.08 -1.12 -1.29
C LEU A 96 -7.04 -1.07 -2.50
N PRO A 97 -8.35 -0.89 -2.28
CA PRO A 97 -9.30 -0.70 -3.35
C PRO A 97 -8.92 0.51 -4.21
N THR A 98 -8.98 0.34 -5.52
CA THR A 98 -8.85 1.45 -6.46
C THR A 98 -10.11 2.30 -6.45
N ALA A 99 -10.00 3.57 -6.87
CA ALA A 99 -11.16 4.44 -7.01
C ALA A 99 -12.24 3.86 -7.96
N GLY A 100 -11.85 3.01 -8.91
CA GLY A 100 -12.78 2.27 -9.78
C GLY A 100 -13.59 1.23 -9.00
N GLU A 101 -12.91 0.37 -8.24
CA GLU A 101 -13.52 -0.66 -7.38
C GLU A 101 -14.46 -0.03 -6.34
N GLU A 102 -14.08 1.11 -5.74
CA GLU A 102 -14.92 1.84 -4.78
C GLU A 102 -16.20 2.39 -5.43
N ARG A 103 -16.09 2.95 -6.64
CA ARG A 103 -17.23 3.47 -7.41
C ARG A 103 -18.21 2.36 -7.77
N GLU A 104 -17.70 1.19 -8.17
CA GLU A 104 -18.53 0.03 -8.48
C GLU A 104 -19.23 -0.50 -7.23
N ALA A 105 -18.51 -0.65 -6.12
CA ALA A 105 -19.09 -1.03 -4.83
C ALA A 105 -20.17 -0.03 -4.39
N ALA A 106 -19.95 1.27 -4.57
CA ALA A 106 -20.95 2.29 -4.30
C ALA A 106 -22.19 2.15 -5.19
N ARG A 107 -22.01 1.92 -6.50
CA ARG A 107 -23.12 1.67 -7.44
C ARG A 107 -23.94 0.46 -7.01
N LEU A 108 -23.30 -0.65 -6.64
CA LEU A 108 -23.98 -1.86 -6.17
C LEU A 108 -24.79 -1.60 -4.88
N ARG A 109 -24.24 -0.87 -3.90
CA ARG A 109 -24.97 -0.48 -2.69
C ARG A 109 -26.24 0.31 -3.01
N ILE A 110 -26.15 1.26 -3.95
CA ILE A 110 -27.30 2.07 -4.38
C ILE A 110 -28.34 1.18 -5.07
N GLN A 111 -27.92 0.31 -5.98
CA GLN A 111 -28.80 -0.60 -6.70
C GLN A 111 -29.54 -1.56 -5.75
N ASN A 112 -28.84 -2.13 -4.78
CA ASN A 112 -29.42 -2.99 -3.75
C ASN A 112 -30.46 -2.24 -2.90
N ARG A 113 -30.19 -0.97 -2.57
CA ARG A 113 -31.15 -0.13 -1.85
C ARG A 113 -32.40 0.16 -2.68
N ILE A 114 -32.25 0.41 -3.98
CA ILE A 114 -33.38 0.67 -4.89
C ILE A 114 -34.24 -0.59 -5.07
N THR A 115 -33.61 -1.74 -5.29
CA THR A 115 -34.32 -3.03 -5.44
C THR A 115 -35.07 -3.40 -4.16
N ALA A 116 -34.45 -3.26 -2.99
CA ALA A 116 -35.13 -3.48 -1.70
C ALA A 116 -36.36 -2.58 -1.50
N ARG A 117 -36.27 -1.30 -1.89
CA ARG A 117 -37.42 -0.37 -1.85
C ARG A 117 -38.54 -0.78 -2.80
N ARG A 118 -38.20 -1.27 -4.01
CA ARG A 118 -39.19 -1.77 -4.98
C ARG A 118 -39.87 -3.04 -4.47
N ALA A 119 -39.12 -3.99 -3.95
CA ALA A 119 -39.66 -5.23 -3.37
C ALA A 119 -40.63 -4.94 -2.22
N LYS A 120 -40.28 -4.01 -1.32
CA LYS A 120 -41.17 -3.61 -0.20
C LYS A 120 -42.47 -2.96 -0.68
N ARG A 121 -42.45 -2.22 -1.81
CA ARG A 121 -43.67 -1.66 -2.41
C ARG A 121 -44.58 -2.74 -3.01
N VAL A 122 -44.00 -3.76 -3.64
CA VAL A 122 -44.76 -4.87 -4.23
C VAL A 122 -45.36 -5.79 -3.16
N ALA A 123 -44.66 -6.04 -2.06
CA ALA A 123 -45.14 -6.89 -0.97
C ALA A 123 -46.22 -6.23 -0.06
N CYS A 124 -46.49 -4.93 -0.24
CA CYS A 124 -47.50 -4.18 0.52
C CYS A 124 -48.81 -3.98 -0.28
N VAL A 125 -48.88 -4.54 -1.50
CA VAL A 125 -50.07 -4.60 -2.37
C VAL A 125 -50.58 -6.02 -2.36
#